data_AF-A0A2P4XHJ0-F1
#
_entry.id   AF-A0A2P4XHJ0-F1
#
_cell.length_a   1.000
_cell.length_b   1.000
_cell.length_c   1.000
_cell.angle_alpha   90.00
_cell.angle_beta   90.00
_cell.angle_gamma   90.00
#
_symmetry.space_group_name_H-M   'P 1'
#
loop_
_entity.id
_entity.type
_entity.pdbx_description
1 polymer ?
#
loop_
_entity_poly.entity_id
_entity_poly.type
_entity_poly.pdbx_seq_one_letter_code
_entity_poly.pdbx_strand_id
1 'polypeptide(L)'
;MVGIFGGDALLSLAAATPAEQVERTEAFDTVIAHVQRLQAPVAEMKPVQLKPLRLKVNPYEGKEGENLHFWAREVELAMDTALISTERLRAAFALSNLGGRAKTWEYSREATTPGCCTTWLRAAFIPANYEYLQRSRFLACKQGKRELHEYTQEMRVLAASLVGNPLPEHIKVTVFMDGLKVGPSRTQLFRVHANTMEEAIQIALQEEYSHR
;
A
#
# COMPACT_ATOMS: atom_id res chain seq x y z
N MET A 1 35.18 37.89 4.87
CA MET A 1 34.85 39.33 4.93
C MET A 1 34.26 39.71 3.58
N VAL A 2 32.98 40.14 3.59
CA VAL A 2 32.27 40.93 2.56
C VAL A 2 31.99 40.27 1.19
N GLY A 3 30.74 40.38 0.73
CA GLY A 3 30.24 39.91 -0.57
C GLY A 3 29.94 41.03 -1.57
N ILE A 4 29.08 40.69 -2.55
CA ILE A 4 28.10 41.51 -3.32
C ILE A 4 28.22 41.35 -4.86
N PHE A 5 27.21 40.66 -5.41
CA PHE A 5 26.50 40.78 -6.70
C PHE A 5 27.17 41.35 -7.98
N GLY A 6 27.05 40.55 -9.04
CA GLY A 6 26.81 40.95 -10.45
C GLY A 6 26.42 39.67 -11.20
N GLY A 7 25.22 39.48 -11.75
CA GLY A 7 24.45 40.41 -12.56
C GLY A 7 24.52 40.05 -14.06
N ASP A 8 24.73 38.78 -14.46
CA ASP A 8 24.94 38.42 -15.88
C ASP A 8 24.33 37.08 -16.34
N ALA A 9 23.22 36.64 -15.73
CA ALA A 9 22.41 35.54 -16.27
C ALA A 9 21.18 36.03 -17.08
N LEU A 10 21.07 37.34 -17.33
CA LEU A 10 19.99 37.96 -18.11
C LEU A 10 20.47 38.56 -19.43
N LEU A 11 21.67 38.20 -19.90
CA LEU A 11 22.24 38.71 -21.16
C LEU A 11 22.38 37.66 -22.28
N SER A 12 21.55 36.61 -22.26
CA SER A 12 21.47 35.66 -23.39
C SER A 12 20.13 35.67 -24.13
N LEU A 13 19.20 36.58 -23.80
CA LEU A 13 17.91 36.69 -24.51
C LEU A 13 17.88 37.75 -25.62
N ALA A 14 18.92 38.59 -25.74
CA ALA A 14 18.89 39.80 -26.58
C ALA A 14 19.75 39.75 -27.85
N ALA A 15 20.19 38.56 -28.28
CA ALA A 15 21.04 38.41 -29.47
C ALA A 15 20.46 37.44 -30.53
N ALA A 16 19.15 37.19 -30.54
CA ALA A 16 18.50 36.50 -31.64
C ALA A 16 17.94 37.54 -32.62
N THR A 17 18.35 37.48 -33.87
CA THR A 17 17.83 38.38 -34.90
C THR A 17 16.35 38.11 -35.15
N PRO A 18 15.55 39.11 -35.59
CA PRO A 18 14.11 38.92 -35.82
C PRO A 18 13.78 37.74 -36.75
N ALA A 19 14.69 37.41 -37.68
CA ALA A 19 14.56 36.27 -38.58
C ALA A 19 14.65 34.91 -37.85
N GLU A 20 15.56 34.76 -36.88
CA GLU A 20 15.72 33.52 -36.09
C GLU A 20 14.56 33.29 -35.11
N GLN A 21 13.92 34.36 -34.63
CA GLN A 21 12.71 34.26 -33.80
C GLN A 21 11.50 33.78 -34.63
N VAL A 22 11.37 34.28 -35.86
CA VAL A 22 10.29 33.89 -36.79
C VAL A 22 10.45 32.43 -37.22
N GLU A 23 11.67 32.01 -37.59
CA GLU A 23 11.95 30.62 -37.98
C GLU A 23 11.73 29.66 -36.80
N ARG A 24 12.02 30.10 -35.56
CA ARG A 24 11.74 29.32 -34.35
C ARG A 24 10.24 29.22 -34.07
N THR A 25 9.45 30.27 -34.28
CA THR A 25 7.98 30.21 -34.16
C THR A 25 7.36 29.29 -35.22
N GLU A 26 7.83 29.33 -36.47
CA GLU A 26 7.36 28.42 -37.51
C GLU A 26 7.74 26.96 -37.23
N ALA A 27 8.93 26.72 -36.64
CA ALA A 27 9.34 25.40 -36.19
C ALA A 27 8.45 24.89 -35.03
N PHE A 28 8.07 25.75 -34.09
CA PHE A 28 7.13 25.41 -33.02
C PHE A 28 5.72 25.14 -33.54
N ASP A 29 5.22 25.95 -34.47
CA ASP A 29 3.90 25.76 -35.08
C ASP A 29 3.85 24.47 -35.91
N THR A 30 4.96 24.10 -36.56
CA THR A 30 5.09 22.82 -37.26
C THR A 30 5.06 21.64 -36.28
N VAL A 31 5.71 21.77 -35.12
CA VAL A 31 5.67 20.75 -34.05
C VAL A 31 4.28 20.64 -33.44
N ILE A 32 3.60 21.77 -33.19
CA ILE A 32 2.21 21.77 -32.68
C ILE A 32 1.27 21.12 -33.70
N ALA A 33 1.39 21.47 -34.98
CA ALA A 33 0.61 20.86 -36.04
C ALA A 33 0.93 19.36 -36.20
N HIS A 34 2.18 18.94 -36.01
CA HIS A 34 2.56 17.53 -36.05
C HIS A 34 2.02 16.74 -34.84
N VAL A 35 2.04 17.32 -33.65
CA VAL A 35 1.45 16.75 -32.42
C VAL A 35 -0.07 16.64 -32.55
N GLN A 36 -0.74 17.66 -33.10
CA GLN A 36 -2.17 17.63 -33.39
C GLN A 36 -2.53 16.65 -34.52
N ARG A 37 -1.66 16.46 -35.52
CA ARG A 37 -1.84 15.48 -36.59
C ARG A 37 -1.58 14.04 -36.14
N LEU A 38 -0.74 13.84 -35.11
CA LEU A 38 -0.54 12.57 -34.43
C LEU A 38 -1.66 12.26 -33.41
N GLN A 39 -2.44 13.25 -32.99
CA GLN A 39 -3.77 13.04 -32.42
C GLN A 39 -4.75 12.64 -33.54
N ALA A 40 -4.58 11.42 -34.04
CA ALA A 40 -5.70 10.73 -34.69
C ALA A 40 -6.89 10.73 -33.71
N PRO A 41 -8.15 10.82 -34.18
CA PRO A 41 -9.28 10.62 -33.29
C PRO A 41 -9.09 9.22 -32.72
N VAL A 42 -8.73 9.14 -31.44
CA VAL A 42 -8.89 7.92 -30.67
C VAL A 42 -10.35 7.63 -30.84
N ALA A 43 -10.67 6.65 -31.69
CA ALA A 43 -12.02 6.16 -31.84
C ALA A 43 -12.54 6.05 -30.42
N GLU A 44 -13.57 6.84 -30.07
CA GLU A 44 -14.14 6.81 -28.74
C GLU A 44 -14.43 5.34 -28.47
N MET A 45 -13.54 4.70 -27.72
CA MET A 45 -13.80 3.41 -27.15
C MET A 45 -14.90 3.75 -26.17
N LYS A 46 -16.14 3.60 -26.67
CA LYS A 46 -17.38 3.73 -25.93
C LYS A 46 -17.05 3.24 -24.54
N PRO A 47 -17.04 4.12 -23.51
CA PRO A 47 -16.51 3.74 -22.22
C PRO A 47 -17.24 2.47 -21.86
N VAL A 48 -16.48 1.38 -21.71
CA VAL A 48 -17.06 0.11 -21.27
C VAL A 48 -17.80 0.51 -20.02
N GLN A 49 -19.14 0.50 -20.06
CA GLN A 49 -19.96 0.80 -18.90
C GLN A 49 -19.68 -0.33 -17.93
N LEU A 50 -18.62 -0.18 -17.13
CA LEU A 50 -18.24 -1.12 -16.12
C LEU A 50 -19.38 -1.10 -15.13
N LYS A 51 -20.09 -2.22 -15.04
CA LYS A 51 -21.18 -2.37 -14.11
C LYS A 51 -20.59 -2.33 -12.69
N PRO A 52 -21.03 -1.41 -11.82
CA PRO A 52 -20.54 -1.38 -10.44
C PRO A 52 -20.79 -2.72 -9.76
N LEU A 53 -19.72 -3.34 -9.24
CA LEU A 53 -19.80 -4.55 -8.44
C LEU A 53 -19.79 -4.16 -6.97
N ARG A 54 -20.85 -4.52 -6.24
CA ARG A 54 -20.96 -4.31 -4.80
C ARG A 54 -20.30 -5.47 -4.07
N LEU A 55 -19.04 -5.29 -3.70
CA LEU A 55 -18.36 -6.21 -2.79
C LEU A 55 -18.91 -6.01 -1.37
N LYS A 56 -19.10 -7.13 -0.66
CA LYS A 56 -19.45 -7.11 0.76
C LYS A 56 -18.16 -7.00 1.56
N VAL A 57 -18.02 -5.91 2.32
CA VAL A 57 -16.91 -5.70 3.26
C VAL A 57 -17.40 -6.04 4.67
N ASN A 58 -16.57 -6.72 5.45
CA ASN A 58 -16.88 -6.96 6.86
C ASN A 58 -16.72 -5.66 7.64
N PRO A 59 -17.64 -5.32 8.56
CA PRO A 59 -17.51 -4.08 9.31
C PRO A 59 -16.26 -4.08 10.18
N TYR A 60 -15.54 -2.96 10.22
CA TYR A 60 -14.44 -2.80 11.19
C TYR A 60 -15.02 -2.44 12.54
N GLU A 61 -14.85 -3.31 13.53
CA GLU A 61 -15.41 -3.10 14.87
C GLU A 61 -14.48 -2.29 15.78
N GLY A 62 -13.20 -2.20 15.41
CA GLY A 62 -12.17 -1.57 16.23
C GLY A 62 -11.81 -2.46 17.42
N LYS A 63 -11.86 -3.78 17.27
CA LYS A 63 -11.46 -4.75 18.32
C LYS A 63 -9.93 -4.93 18.37
N GLU A 64 -9.43 -5.35 19.53
CA GLU A 64 -8.01 -5.71 19.65
C GLU A 64 -7.73 -6.95 18.79
N GLY A 65 -6.68 -6.88 17.95
CA GLY A 65 -6.34 -7.93 16.99
C GLY A 65 -6.93 -7.75 15.59
N GLU A 66 -7.92 -6.88 15.38
CA GLU A 66 -8.37 -6.52 14.04
C GLU A 66 -7.32 -5.68 13.31
N ASN A 67 -7.06 -6.02 12.04
CA ASN A 67 -6.07 -5.34 11.23
C ASN A 67 -6.73 -4.24 10.40
N LEU A 68 -6.64 -2.99 10.87
CA LEU A 68 -7.19 -1.83 10.14
C LEU A 68 -6.57 -1.69 8.73
N HIS A 69 -5.29 -2.04 8.55
CA HIS A 69 -4.63 -1.91 7.26
C HIS A 69 -5.26 -2.86 6.22
N PHE A 70 -5.50 -4.12 6.57
CA PHE A 70 -6.19 -5.05 5.67
C PHE A 70 -7.62 -4.63 5.40
N TRP A 71 -8.37 -4.22 6.44
CA TRP A 71 -9.71 -3.72 6.25
C TRP A 71 -9.76 -2.49 5.34
N ALA A 72 -8.83 -1.53 5.52
CA ALA A 72 -8.74 -0.35 4.66
C ALA A 72 -8.47 -0.72 3.20
N ARG A 73 -7.63 -1.73 2.94
CA ARG A 73 -7.41 -2.27 1.59
C ARG A 73 -8.65 -2.91 0.99
N GLU A 74 -9.39 -3.70 1.76
CA GLU A 74 -10.67 -4.28 1.30
C GLU A 74 -11.70 -3.21 0.97
N VAL A 75 -11.78 -2.16 1.80
CA VAL A 75 -12.65 -0.99 1.57
C VAL A 75 -12.23 -0.21 0.32
N GLU A 76 -10.94 0.06 0.13
CA GLU A 76 -10.40 0.70 -1.08
C GLU A 76 -10.78 -0.09 -2.33
N LEU A 77 -10.61 -1.41 -2.30
CA LEU A 77 -10.99 -2.29 -3.40
C LEU A 77 -12.50 -2.24 -3.68
N ALA A 78 -13.33 -2.29 -2.65
CA ALA A 78 -14.79 -2.20 -2.80
C ALA A 78 -15.25 -0.85 -3.37
N MET A 79 -14.55 0.24 -3.05
CA MET A 79 -14.80 1.56 -3.66
C MET A 79 -14.48 1.54 -5.15
N ASP A 80 -13.33 0.98 -5.53
CA ASP A 80 -12.90 0.90 -6.92
C ASP A 80 -13.87 0.05 -7.76
N THR A 81 -14.30 -1.11 -7.24
CA THR A 81 -15.28 -1.96 -7.94
C THR A 81 -16.67 -1.34 -8.01
N ALA A 82 -17.03 -0.51 -7.04
CA ALA A 82 -18.28 0.24 -7.01
C ALA A 82 -18.22 1.56 -7.79
N LEU A 83 -17.07 1.89 -8.40
CA LEU A 83 -16.82 3.14 -9.13
C LEU A 83 -17.08 4.40 -8.28
N ILE A 84 -16.78 4.32 -6.99
CA ILE A 84 -16.93 5.44 -6.05
C ILE A 84 -15.72 6.36 -6.19
N SER A 85 -15.86 7.40 -7.02
CA SER A 85 -14.76 8.30 -7.36
C SER A 85 -14.60 9.47 -6.39
N THR A 86 -15.69 10.05 -5.91
CA THR A 86 -15.63 11.30 -5.13
C THR A 86 -15.21 11.05 -3.69
N GLU A 87 -14.35 11.90 -3.16
CA GLU A 87 -13.84 11.81 -1.79
C GLU A 87 -14.96 11.78 -0.75
N ARG A 88 -16.03 12.56 -0.96
CA ARG A 88 -17.22 12.56 -0.11
C ARG A 88 -17.95 11.21 -0.10
N LEU A 89 -18.12 10.57 -1.26
CA LEU A 89 -18.76 9.25 -1.33
C LEU A 89 -17.85 8.14 -0.80
N ARG A 90 -16.54 8.24 -1.02
CA ARG A 90 -15.55 7.34 -0.41
C ARG A 90 -15.61 7.45 1.11
N ALA A 91 -15.67 8.66 1.65
CA ALA A 91 -15.83 8.86 3.09
C ALA A 91 -17.13 8.26 3.62
N ALA A 92 -18.27 8.57 3.00
CA ALA A 92 -19.56 8.00 3.42
C ALA A 92 -19.57 6.46 3.36
N PHE A 93 -18.98 5.88 2.31
CA PHE A 93 -18.89 4.44 2.13
C PHE A 93 -18.03 3.78 3.22
N ALA A 94 -16.84 4.31 3.51
CA ALA A 94 -15.99 3.78 4.58
C ALA A 94 -16.65 3.89 5.97
N LEU A 95 -17.29 5.02 6.30
CA LEU A 95 -18.01 5.19 7.57
C LEU A 95 -19.20 4.21 7.68
N SER A 96 -19.91 3.94 6.57
CA SER A 96 -21.01 2.97 6.56
C SER A 96 -20.56 1.53 6.87
N ASN A 97 -19.28 1.22 6.66
CA ASN A 97 -18.67 -0.06 6.96
C ASN A 97 -17.98 -0.10 8.35
N LEU A 98 -18.19 0.91 9.20
CA LEU A 98 -17.78 0.84 10.60
C LEU A 98 -18.84 0.12 11.44
N GLY A 99 -18.39 -0.66 12.42
CA GLY A 99 -19.21 -1.32 13.42
C GLY A 99 -18.65 -1.12 14.83
N GLY A 100 -19.32 -1.68 15.83
CA GLY A 100 -18.80 -1.77 17.20
C GLY A 100 -18.25 -0.44 17.76
N ARG A 101 -17.05 -0.49 18.34
CA ARG A 101 -16.36 0.67 18.92
C ARG A 101 -16.05 1.73 17.87
N ALA A 102 -15.74 1.30 16.64
CA ALA A 102 -15.40 2.23 15.58
C ALA A 102 -16.59 3.10 15.15
N LYS A 103 -17.80 2.54 15.18
CA LYS A 103 -19.04 3.30 14.92
C LYS A 103 -19.41 4.24 16.06
N THR A 104 -19.18 3.85 17.32
CA THR A 104 -19.36 4.75 18.46
C THR A 104 -18.43 5.97 18.38
N TRP A 105 -17.18 5.75 17.97
CA TRP A 105 -16.22 6.82 17.75
C TRP A 105 -16.68 7.80 16.66
N GLU A 106 -17.27 7.29 15.56
CA GLU A 106 -17.82 8.11 14.47
C GLU A 106 -18.86 9.12 14.97
N TYR A 107 -19.80 8.70 15.83
CA TYR A 107 -20.80 9.60 16.42
C TYR A 107 -20.20 10.68 17.33
N SER A 108 -19.08 10.38 18.01
CA SER A 108 -18.38 11.33 18.87
C SER A 108 -17.45 12.29 18.13
N ARG A 109 -17.25 12.08 16.82
CA ARG A 109 -16.30 12.84 16.02
C ARG A 109 -16.91 14.19 15.63
N GLU A 110 -16.26 15.27 16.07
CA GLU A 110 -16.57 16.63 15.62
C GLU A 110 -16.37 16.75 14.10
N ALA A 111 -17.31 17.40 13.41
CA ALA A 111 -17.43 17.46 11.95
C ALA A 111 -16.24 18.22 11.30
N THR A 112 -15.07 17.59 11.26
CA THR A 112 -13.87 18.15 10.64
C THR A 112 -13.89 17.89 9.15
N THR A 113 -13.57 18.95 8.40
CA THR A 113 -13.41 19.13 6.94
C THR A 113 -13.24 17.84 6.17
N PRO A 114 -14.02 17.52 5.12
CA PRO A 114 -13.98 16.27 4.37
C PRO A 114 -12.68 16.07 3.58
N GLY A 115 -11.57 15.77 4.27
CA GLY A 115 -10.37 15.15 3.73
C GLY A 115 -10.44 13.62 3.75
N CYS A 116 -9.37 13.01 3.24
CA CYS A 116 -9.35 11.60 2.87
C CYS A 116 -9.67 10.67 4.05
N CYS A 117 -10.76 9.92 3.90
CA CYS A 117 -11.32 9.07 4.96
C CYS A 117 -10.31 8.07 5.54
N THR A 118 -9.40 7.55 4.71
CA THR A 118 -8.36 6.61 5.15
C THR A 118 -7.33 7.27 6.06
N THR A 119 -7.09 8.58 5.95
CA THR A 119 -6.08 9.29 6.75
C THR A 119 -6.51 9.42 8.21
N TRP A 120 -7.74 9.88 8.48
CA TRP A 120 -8.17 9.98 9.88
C TRP A 120 -8.63 8.67 10.48
N LEU A 121 -9.14 7.72 9.69
CA LEU A 121 -9.39 6.37 10.21
C LEU A 121 -8.08 5.75 10.70
N ARG A 122 -6.99 5.92 9.93
CA ARG A 122 -5.65 5.55 10.38
C ARG A 122 -5.25 6.33 11.64
N ALA A 123 -5.42 7.65 11.67
CA ALA A 123 -5.09 8.45 12.86
C ALA A 123 -5.89 8.06 14.13
N ALA A 124 -7.14 7.60 13.96
CA ALA A 124 -8.02 7.27 15.07
C ALA A 124 -7.80 5.85 15.63
N PHE A 125 -7.49 4.89 14.76
CA PHE A 125 -7.44 3.47 15.12
C PHE A 125 -6.06 2.83 15.01
N ILE A 126 -5.08 3.49 14.39
CA ILE A 126 -3.69 3.04 14.39
C ILE A 126 -2.96 3.78 15.53
N PRO A 127 -2.56 3.08 16.60
CA PRO A 127 -1.71 3.69 17.62
C PRO A 127 -0.43 4.27 17.01
N ALA A 128 0.09 5.36 17.57
CA ALA A 128 1.35 5.98 17.09
C ALA A 128 2.51 4.98 16.98
N ASN A 129 2.51 3.93 17.80
CA ASN A 129 3.54 2.88 17.83
C ASN A 129 3.11 1.59 17.13
N TYR A 130 2.12 1.61 16.22
CA TYR A 130 1.58 0.39 15.59
C TYR A 130 2.65 -0.41 14.84
N GLU A 131 3.49 0.24 14.04
CA GLU A 131 4.56 -0.45 13.31
C GLU A 131 5.54 -1.13 14.26
N TYR A 132 5.92 -0.46 15.35
CA TYR A 132 6.79 -1.03 16.38
C TYR A 132 6.12 -2.22 17.07
N LEU A 133 4.82 -2.12 17.36
CA LEU A 133 4.04 -3.21 17.94
C LEU A 133 4.01 -4.43 17.01
N GLN A 134 3.71 -4.25 15.72
CA GLN A 134 3.69 -5.35 14.77
C GLN A 134 5.08 -5.96 14.57
N ARG A 135 6.13 -5.12 14.53
CA ARG A 135 7.52 -5.59 14.46
C ARG A 135 7.89 -6.41 15.68
N SER A 136 7.55 -5.94 16.88
CA SER A 136 7.77 -6.68 18.12
C SER A 136 7.01 -8.00 18.13
N ARG A 137 5.75 -8.02 17.67
CA ARG A 137 4.95 -9.24 17.55
C ARG A 137 5.56 -10.22 16.56
N PHE A 138 6.04 -9.74 15.40
CA PHE A 138 6.72 -10.58 14.41
C PHE A 138 7.96 -11.24 15.02
N LEU A 139 8.82 -10.47 15.68
CA LEU A 139 10.05 -10.98 16.31
C LEU A 139 9.78 -11.95 17.46
N ALA A 140 8.68 -11.75 18.19
CA ALA A 140 8.28 -12.60 19.32
C ALA A 140 7.38 -13.78 18.92
N CYS A 141 6.96 -13.90 17.66
CA CYS A 141 6.02 -14.92 17.23
C CYS A 141 6.67 -16.31 17.31
N LYS A 142 6.03 -17.22 18.04
CA LYS A 142 6.47 -18.61 18.22
C LYS A 142 5.31 -19.55 17.88
N GLN A 143 5.61 -20.69 17.26
CA GLN A 143 4.61 -21.71 16.94
C GLN A 143 3.92 -22.20 18.22
N GLY A 144 4.70 -22.45 19.29
CA GLY A 144 4.17 -22.94 20.56
C GLY A 144 3.46 -24.28 20.40
N LYS A 145 2.24 -24.40 20.91
CA LYS A 145 1.39 -25.60 20.82
C LYS A 145 0.49 -25.63 19.56
N ARG A 146 0.59 -24.61 18.69
CA ARG A 146 -0.28 -24.46 17.53
C ARG A 146 0.13 -25.38 16.39
N GLU A 147 -0.83 -25.71 15.55
CA GLU A 147 -0.56 -26.36 14.26
C GLU A 147 0.30 -25.44 13.38
N LEU A 148 1.12 -26.02 12.49
CA LEU A 148 2.02 -25.24 11.65
C LEU A 148 1.27 -24.25 10.76
N HIS A 149 0.11 -24.63 10.22
CA HIS A 149 -0.69 -23.76 9.35
C HIS A 149 -1.21 -22.49 10.07
N GLU A 150 -1.59 -22.58 11.35
CA GLU A 150 -2.01 -21.41 12.13
C GLU A 150 -0.83 -20.46 12.35
N TYR A 151 0.34 -21.02 12.68
CA TYR A 151 1.56 -20.26 12.88
C TYR A 151 2.05 -19.58 11.59
N THR A 152 2.08 -20.29 10.46
CA THR A 152 2.49 -19.73 9.18
C THR A 152 1.54 -18.62 8.73
N GLN A 153 0.24 -18.79 8.96
CA GLN A 153 -0.75 -17.75 8.65
C GLN A 153 -0.55 -16.49 9.50
N GLU A 154 -0.34 -16.62 10.81
CA GLU A 154 -0.06 -15.46 11.67
C GLU A 154 1.24 -14.76 11.23
N MET A 155 2.28 -15.53 10.93
CA MET A 155 3.55 -15.01 10.47
C MET A 155 3.42 -14.22 9.17
N ARG A 156 2.62 -14.69 8.20
CA ARG A 156 2.31 -13.94 6.97
C ARG A 156 1.54 -12.64 7.25
N VAL A 157 0.56 -12.69 8.15
CA VAL A 157 -0.22 -11.51 8.56
C VAL A 157 0.68 -10.45 9.20
N LEU A 158 1.58 -10.86 10.09
CA LEU A 158 2.53 -9.97 10.74
C LEU A 158 3.52 -9.37 9.72
N ALA A 159 4.05 -10.17 8.79
CA ALA A 159 4.94 -9.69 7.74
C ALA A 159 4.24 -8.66 6.82
N ALA A 160 3.00 -8.94 6.42
CA ALA A 160 2.20 -8.06 5.58
C ALA A 160 1.71 -6.80 6.30
N SER A 161 1.81 -6.74 7.64
CA SER A 161 1.53 -5.52 8.40
C SER A 161 2.71 -4.53 8.41
N LEU A 162 3.89 -4.94 7.92
CA LEU A 162 5.13 -4.15 7.90
C LEU A 162 5.41 -3.49 6.53
N VAL A 163 4.38 -3.22 5.70
CA VAL A 163 4.56 -2.73 4.31
C VAL A 163 5.41 -1.47 4.20
N GLY A 164 5.25 -0.52 5.13
CA GLY A 164 6.00 0.75 5.11
C GLY A 164 7.47 0.62 5.51
N ASN A 165 7.82 -0.41 6.28
CA ASN A 165 9.17 -0.65 6.79
C ASN A 165 9.43 -2.16 6.92
N PRO A 166 9.57 -2.86 5.78
CA PRO A 166 9.69 -4.31 5.78
C PRO A 166 11.03 -4.74 6.39
N LEU A 167 11.00 -5.86 7.12
CA LEU A 167 12.22 -6.52 7.57
C LEU A 167 12.99 -7.12 6.38
N PRO A 168 14.33 -7.16 6.42
CA PRO A 168 15.12 -7.97 5.49
C PRO A 168 14.69 -9.45 5.51
N GLU A 169 14.67 -10.11 4.36
CA GLU A 169 14.20 -11.50 4.25
C GLU A 169 14.99 -12.47 5.13
N HIS A 170 16.32 -12.33 5.20
CA HIS A 170 17.14 -13.18 6.07
C HIS A 170 16.75 -13.07 7.56
N ILE A 171 16.30 -11.89 8.03
CA ILE A 171 15.77 -11.72 9.39
C ILE A 171 14.43 -12.46 9.50
N LYS A 172 13.53 -12.30 8.53
CA LYS A 172 12.23 -13.00 8.54
C LYS A 172 12.38 -14.52 8.54
N VAL A 173 13.28 -15.05 7.71
CA VAL A 173 13.61 -16.48 7.66
C VAL A 173 14.15 -16.95 9.01
N THR A 174 15.11 -16.22 9.59
CA THR A 174 15.70 -16.57 10.88
C THR A 174 14.65 -16.58 12.00
N VAL A 175 13.79 -15.56 12.07
CA VAL A 175 12.72 -15.48 13.06
C VAL A 175 11.71 -16.61 12.87
N PHE A 176 11.30 -16.88 11.63
CA PHE A 176 10.39 -17.98 11.31
C PHE A 176 10.96 -19.33 11.76
N MET A 177 12.21 -19.62 11.38
CA MET A 177 12.93 -20.84 11.77
C MET A 177 13.06 -20.98 13.28
N ASP A 178 13.46 -19.91 13.97
CA ASP A 178 13.62 -19.92 15.42
C ASP A 178 12.27 -20.03 16.16
N GLY A 179 11.19 -19.57 15.54
CA GLY A 179 9.85 -19.67 16.09
C GLY A 179 9.20 -21.04 15.94
N LEU A 180 9.68 -21.91 15.05
CA LEU A 180 9.14 -23.27 14.89
C LEU A 180 9.40 -24.13 16.12
N LYS A 181 8.45 -25.02 16.43
CA LYS A 181 8.66 -26.09 17.42
C LYS A 181 9.74 -27.05 16.94
N VAL A 182 10.40 -27.73 17.88
CA VAL A 182 11.35 -28.78 17.52
C VAL A 182 10.60 -29.91 16.81
N GLY A 183 11.05 -30.26 15.60
CA GLY A 183 10.39 -31.25 14.75
C GLY A 183 11.02 -31.35 13.35
N PRO A 184 10.41 -32.13 12.45
CA PRO A 184 10.91 -32.34 11.10
C PRO A 184 11.07 -31.04 10.31
N SER A 185 10.03 -30.20 10.26
CA SER A 185 10.06 -28.92 9.53
C SER A 185 11.21 -28.01 9.96
N ARG A 186 11.45 -27.88 11.27
CA ARG A 186 12.58 -27.08 11.80
C ARG A 186 13.92 -27.71 11.41
N THR A 187 14.03 -29.03 11.50
CA THR A 187 15.25 -29.78 11.12
C THR A 187 15.56 -29.60 9.64
N GLN A 188 14.54 -29.66 8.79
CA GLN A 188 14.69 -29.52 7.35
C GLN A 188 15.15 -28.12 6.96
N LEU A 189 14.64 -27.09 7.63
CA LEU A 189 15.10 -25.71 7.41
C LEU A 189 16.53 -25.44 7.89
N PHE A 190 17.08 -26.25 8.80
CA PHE A 190 18.52 -26.19 9.10
C PHE A 190 19.39 -26.84 8.02
N ARG A 191 18.80 -27.71 7.18
CA ARG A 191 19.51 -28.41 6.09
C ARG A 191 19.39 -27.70 4.76
N VAL A 192 18.24 -27.08 4.50
CA VAL A 192 17.91 -26.42 3.24
C VAL A 192 17.91 -24.91 3.44
N HIS A 193 18.72 -24.21 2.64
CA HIS A 193 18.73 -22.75 2.65
C HIS A 193 17.48 -22.20 1.97
N ALA A 194 16.80 -21.27 2.64
CA ALA A 194 15.70 -20.49 2.08
C ALA A 194 16.12 -19.02 1.97
N ASN A 195 15.91 -18.41 0.80
CA ASN A 195 16.25 -17.01 0.56
C ASN A 195 15.15 -16.06 1.04
N THR A 196 13.91 -16.56 1.10
CA THR A 196 12.74 -15.80 1.53
C THR A 196 11.95 -16.52 2.61
N MET A 197 11.19 -15.76 3.38
CA MET A 197 10.29 -16.32 4.39
C MET A 197 9.23 -17.23 3.77
N GLU A 198 8.75 -16.92 2.57
CA GLU A 198 7.73 -17.71 1.89
C GLU A 198 8.29 -19.05 1.40
N GLU A 199 9.52 -19.08 0.88
CA GLU A 199 10.23 -20.33 0.59
C GLU A 199 10.40 -21.19 1.85
N ALA A 200 10.78 -20.56 2.98
CA ALA A 200 10.91 -21.27 4.25
C ALA A 200 9.57 -21.88 4.71
N ILE A 201 8.45 -21.16 4.54
CA ILE A 201 7.10 -21.67 4.83
C ILE A 201 6.76 -22.86 3.93
N GLN A 202 7.04 -22.78 2.63
CA GLN A 202 6.77 -23.87 1.69
C GLN A 202 7.53 -25.14 2.06
N ILE A 203 8.83 -25.02 2.39
CA ILE A 203 9.65 -26.14 2.85
C ILE A 203 9.06 -26.75 4.13
N ALA A 204 8.69 -25.91 5.10
CA ALA A 204 8.15 -26.37 6.37
C ALA A 204 6.83 -27.14 6.22
N LEU A 205 5.91 -26.63 5.38
CA LEU A 205 4.61 -27.24 5.09
C LEU A 205 4.76 -28.54 4.31
N GLN A 206 5.68 -28.57 3.33
CA GLN A 206 5.98 -29.78 2.58
C GLN A 206 6.51 -30.90 3.50
N GLU A 207 7.43 -30.56 4.39
CA GLU A 207 8.01 -31.50 5.35
C GLU A 207 6.95 -32.03 6.33
N GLU A 208 6.03 -31.16 6.81
CA GLU A 208 4.94 -31.60 7.70
C GLU A 208 3.99 -32.57 6.99
N TYR A 209 3.71 -32.35 5.70
CA TYR A 209 2.89 -33.26 4.91
C TYR A 209 3.57 -34.63 4.72
N SER A 210 4.89 -34.67 4.51
CA SER A 210 5.65 -35.92 4.37
C SER A 210 5.76 -36.74 5.66
N HIS A 211 5.46 -36.15 6.82
CA HIS A 211 5.55 -36.78 8.14
C HIS A 211 4.19 -37.04 8.81
N ARG A 212 3.08 -36.75 8.12
CA ARG A 212 1.73 -37.20 8.48
C ARG A 212 1.44 -38.57 7.87
#